data_AF-A0A962G5P5-F1
#
_entry.id   AF-A0A962G5P5-F1
#
_cell.length_a   1.000
_cell.length_b   1.000
_cell.length_c   1.000
_cell.angle_alpha   90.00
_cell.angle_beta   90.00
_cell.angle_gamma   90.00
#
_symmetry.space_group_name_H-M   'P 1'
#
loop_
_entity.id
_entity.type
_entity.pdbx_description
1 polymer ?
#
loop_
_entity_poly.entity_id
_entity_poly.type
_entity_poly.pdbx_seq_one_letter_code
_entity_poly.pdbx_strand_id
1 'polypeptide(L)'
;MRNRTLIRFGLLLLLFAGANGAWAQGLTIEINDGSRTADPIAVVPFAFEGAGLPPETDVSEIVRADLARSGKFFTLARRDIVEFPTRESEVKFATWRLLKQNYLVVGRIADAG
;
A
#
# COMPACT_ATOMS: atom_id res chain seq x y z
N MET A 1 -56.62 18.70 -46.05
CA MET A 1 -55.45 19.40 -45.48
C MET A 1 -55.16 19.07 -44.00
N ARG A 2 -56.16 18.65 -43.19
CA ARG A 2 -56.05 18.39 -41.74
C ARG A 2 -55.10 17.24 -41.33
N ASN A 3 -54.93 16.22 -42.17
CA ASN A 3 -54.13 15.03 -41.84
C ASN A 3 -52.60 15.23 -42.01
N ARG A 4 -52.17 16.16 -42.86
CA ARG A 4 -50.73 16.43 -43.09
C ARG A 4 -50.09 17.13 -41.89
N THR A 5 -50.85 17.95 -41.17
CA THR A 5 -50.39 18.63 -39.96
C THR A 5 -50.27 17.66 -38.78
N LEU A 6 -51.20 16.71 -38.67
CA LEU A 6 -51.16 15.63 -37.66
C LEU A 6 -49.97 14.69 -37.86
N ILE A 7 -49.67 14.32 -39.12
CA ILE A 7 -48.50 13.49 -39.44
C ILE A 7 -47.19 14.22 -39.08
N ARG A 8 -47.09 15.51 -39.40
CA ARG A 8 -45.93 16.34 -39.04
C ARG A 8 -45.76 16.48 -37.53
N PHE A 9 -46.85 16.64 -36.80
CA PHE A 9 -46.83 16.73 -35.34
C PHE A 9 -46.43 15.39 -34.70
N GLY A 10 -46.91 14.27 -35.25
CA GLY A 10 -46.50 12.92 -34.85
C GLY A 10 -45.00 12.66 -35.11
N LEU A 11 -44.48 13.09 -36.26
CA LEU A 11 -43.06 12.98 -36.60
C LEU A 11 -42.16 13.83 -35.68
N LEU A 12 -42.61 15.03 -35.31
CA LEU A 12 -41.91 15.91 -34.37
C LEU A 12 -41.89 15.32 -32.96
N LEU A 13 -43.00 14.72 -32.51
CA LEU A 13 -43.07 13.99 -31.23
C LEU A 13 -42.15 12.77 -31.21
N LEU A 14 -42.08 12.04 -32.33
CA LEU A 14 -41.20 10.86 -32.45
C LEU A 14 -39.71 11.26 -32.40
N LEU A 15 -39.34 12.39 -33.03
CA LEU A 15 -38.00 12.95 -32.98
C LEU A 15 -37.62 13.44 -31.57
N PHE A 16 -38.56 13.99 -30.81
CA PHE A 16 -38.30 14.46 -29.45
C PHE A 16 -38.16 13.29 -28.44
N ALA A 17 -38.89 12.19 -28.66
CA ALA A 17 -38.78 10.98 -27.81
C ALA A 17 -37.42 10.26 -27.95
N GLY A 18 -36.74 10.41 -29.08
CA GLY A 18 -35.40 9.82 -29.31
C GLY A 18 -34.25 10.56 -28.66
N ALA A 19 -34.48 11.75 -28.08
CA ALA A 19 -33.44 12.62 -27.52
C ALA A 19 -33.17 12.40 -26.02
N ASN A 20 -33.54 11.23 -25.47
CA ASN A 20 -33.15 10.86 -24.11
C ASN A 20 -31.64 10.61 -24.09
N GLY A 21 -30.90 11.60 -23.59
CA GLY A 21 -29.45 11.67 -23.60
C GLY A 21 -28.79 10.40 -23.08
N ALA A 22 -27.72 9.99 -23.75
CA ALA A 22 -26.76 9.04 -23.20
C ALA A 22 -26.13 9.68 -21.96
N TRP A 23 -26.70 9.41 -20.80
CA TRP A 23 -26.10 9.72 -19.52
C TRP A 23 -24.80 8.94 -19.46
N ALA A 24 -23.68 9.63 -19.70
CA ALA A 24 -22.36 9.08 -19.42
C ALA A 24 -22.34 8.76 -17.93
N GLN A 25 -22.50 7.48 -17.60
CA GLN A 25 -22.25 6.96 -16.26
C GLN A 25 -20.79 7.34 -15.98
N GLY A 26 -20.60 8.30 -15.07
CA GLY A 26 -19.27 8.74 -14.67
C GLY A 26 -18.45 7.50 -14.36
N LEU A 27 -17.41 7.28 -15.16
CA LEU A 27 -16.51 6.16 -14.94
C LEU A 27 -15.67 6.53 -13.71
N THR A 28 -16.21 6.26 -12.53
CA THR A 28 -15.44 6.28 -11.30
C THR A 28 -14.52 5.08 -11.37
N ILE A 29 -13.35 5.27 -11.99
CA ILE A 29 -12.24 4.35 -11.80
C ILE A 29 -11.77 4.59 -10.37
N GLU A 30 -12.33 3.83 -9.43
CA GLU A 30 -11.63 3.55 -8.18
C GLU A 30 -10.38 2.76 -8.57
N ILE A 31 -9.25 3.45 -8.62
CA ILE A 31 -7.95 2.79 -8.69
C ILE A 31 -7.77 2.10 -7.34
N ASN A 32 -8.21 0.85 -7.23
CA ASN A 32 -7.74 -0.06 -6.20
C ASN A 32 -6.27 -0.39 -6.54
N ASP A 33 -5.36 0.54 -6.23
CA ASP A 33 -3.91 0.39 -6.41
C ASP A 33 -3.32 -0.60 -5.38
N GLY A 34 -3.86 -1.81 -5.34
CA GLY A 34 -3.67 -2.66 -4.17
C GLY A 34 -3.97 -4.12 -4.42
N SER A 35 -3.66 -4.66 -5.60
CA SER A 35 -3.20 -6.04 -5.60
C SER A 35 -1.96 -6.06 -4.70
N ARG A 36 -2.07 -6.62 -3.50
CA ARG A 36 -0.95 -6.79 -2.55
C ARG A 36 0.15 -7.63 -3.21
N THR A 37 1.04 -6.98 -3.96
CA THR A 37 2.27 -7.57 -4.51
C THR A 37 3.48 -7.21 -3.66
N ALA A 38 3.32 -6.34 -2.67
CA ALA A 38 4.39 -5.99 -1.75
C ALA A 38 4.64 -7.14 -0.78
N ASP A 39 5.89 -7.60 -0.72
CA ASP A 39 6.28 -8.71 0.14
C ASP A 39 6.34 -8.26 1.62
N PRO A 40 5.77 -9.03 2.57
CA PRO A 40 5.87 -8.72 3.99
C PRO A 40 7.31 -8.81 4.49
N ILE A 41 7.78 -7.75 5.15
CA ILE A 41 9.11 -7.69 5.77
C ILE A 41 9.04 -7.04 7.15
N ALA A 42 9.74 -7.62 8.12
CA ALA A 42 9.98 -7.00 9.41
C ALA A 42 11.38 -6.39 9.46
N VAL A 43 11.49 -5.15 9.95
CA VAL A 43 12.76 -4.50 10.28
C VAL A 43 12.82 -4.37 11.78
N VAL A 44 13.69 -5.15 12.42
CA VAL A 44 13.87 -5.11 13.88
C VAL A 44 14.65 -3.85 14.26
N PRO A 45 14.28 -3.15 15.35
CA PRO A 45 15.11 -2.09 15.91
C PRO A 45 16.55 -2.55 16.15
N PHE A 46 17.50 -1.86 15.53
CA PHE A 46 18.91 -2.22 15.65
C PHE A 46 19.43 -1.84 17.04
N ALA A 47 20.04 -2.80 17.73
CA ALA A 47 20.70 -2.53 19.00
C ALA A 47 22.00 -1.73 18.77
N PHE A 48 22.32 -0.86 19.72
CA PHE A 48 23.62 -0.20 19.76
C PHE A 48 24.58 -0.99 20.67
N GLU A 49 25.71 -1.43 20.13
CA GLU A 49 26.77 -2.20 20.80
C GLU A 49 28.10 -1.41 20.84
N GLY A 50 28.07 -0.08 20.73
CA GLY A 50 29.23 0.79 20.90
C GLY A 50 29.52 1.13 22.37
N ALA A 51 30.75 1.56 22.64
CA ALA A 51 31.18 2.14 23.92
C ALA A 51 30.82 3.63 24.04
N GLY A 52 30.56 4.31 22.91
CA GLY A 52 30.19 5.71 22.86
C GLY A 52 28.72 6.00 23.19
N LEU A 53 28.27 7.20 22.83
CA LEU A 53 26.86 7.56 22.87
C LEU A 53 26.14 6.91 21.66
N PRO A 54 24.93 6.35 21.85
CA PRO A 54 24.13 5.89 20.74
C PRO A 54 23.87 7.02 19.73
N PRO A 55 23.82 6.74 18.42
CA PRO A 55 23.45 7.74 17.43
C PRO A 55 22.05 8.30 17.70
N GLU A 56 21.86 9.60 17.46
CA GLU A 56 20.52 10.21 17.52
C GLU A 56 19.59 9.66 16.43
N THR A 57 20.18 9.17 15.33
CA THR A 57 19.46 8.66 14.18
C THR A 57 19.10 7.19 14.36
N ASP A 58 17.81 6.87 14.31
CA ASP A 58 17.33 5.49 14.28
C ASP A 58 17.48 4.91 12.86
N VAL A 59 18.58 4.19 12.64
CA VAL A 59 18.88 3.55 11.34
C VAL A 59 17.81 2.53 10.94
N SER A 60 17.23 1.81 11.91
CA SER A 60 16.21 0.80 11.62
C SER A 60 14.92 1.45 11.10
N GLU A 61 14.57 2.64 11.59
CA GLU A 61 13.44 3.41 11.09
C GLU A 61 13.67 3.95 9.68
N ILE A 62 14.91 4.37 9.36
CA ILE A 62 15.27 4.77 7.99
C ILE A 62 15.10 3.58 7.04
N VAL A 63 15.69 2.43 7.36
CA VAL A 63 15.58 1.21 6.55
C VAL A 63 14.12 0.81 6.36
N ARG A 64 13.32 0.82 7.43
CA ARG A 64 11.88 0.56 7.38
C ARG A 64 11.16 1.54 6.45
N ALA A 65 11.44 2.83 6.56
CA ALA A 65 10.81 3.86 5.75
C ALA A 65 11.20 3.75 4.26
N ASP A 66 12.45 3.43 3.96
CA ASP A 66 12.92 3.20 2.59
C ASP A 66 12.26 1.97 1.95
N LEU A 67 12.19 0.85 2.68
CA LEU A 67 11.53 -0.36 2.22
C LEU A 67 10.03 -0.12 1.96
N ALA A 68 9.35 0.58 2.87
CA ALA A 68 7.94 0.94 2.71
C ALA A 68 7.71 1.85 1.49
N ARG A 69 8.59 2.84 1.26
CA ARG A 69 8.50 3.75 0.11
C ARG A 69 8.83 3.09 -1.23
N SER A 70 9.56 1.97 -1.22
CA SER A 70 9.96 1.28 -2.44
C SER A 70 8.78 0.67 -3.23
N GLY A 71 7.63 0.47 -2.59
CA GLY A 71 6.47 -0.24 -3.15
C GLY A 71 6.68 -1.75 -3.30
N LYS A 72 7.90 -2.28 -3.09
CA LYS A 72 8.21 -3.72 -3.12
C LYS A 72 7.86 -4.44 -1.83
N PHE A 73 7.82 -3.71 -0.72
CA PHE A 73 7.69 -4.31 0.61
C PHE A 73 6.57 -3.68 1.43
N PHE A 74 5.91 -4.51 2.22
CA PHE A 74 4.99 -4.08 3.26
C PHE A 74 5.65 -4.30 4.63
N THR A 75 6.02 -3.21 5.30
CA THR A 75 6.77 -3.28 6.56
C THR A 75 5.84 -3.50 7.75
N LEU A 76 6.18 -4.45 8.63
CA LEU A 76 5.53 -4.60 9.94
C LEU A 76 5.70 -3.31 10.76
N ALA A 77 4.62 -2.83 11.37
CA ALA A 77 4.70 -1.64 12.23
C ALA A 77 5.52 -1.95 13.49
N ARG A 78 6.31 -0.98 13.96
CA ARG A 78 7.21 -1.18 15.11
C ARG A 78 6.50 -1.70 16.36
N ARG A 79 5.28 -1.22 16.62
CA ARG A 79 4.45 -1.66 17.77
C ARG A 79 3.99 -3.12 17.69
N ASP A 80 4.00 -3.71 16.49
CA ASP A 80 3.59 -5.08 16.24
C ASP A 80 4.79 -6.05 16.28
N ILE A 81 6.01 -5.54 16.48
CA ILE A 81 7.22 -6.34 16.68
C ILE A 81 7.23 -6.91 18.10
N VAL A 82 7.38 -8.23 18.22
CA VAL A 82 7.30 -8.95 19.50
C VAL A 82 8.63 -9.53 19.97
N GLU A 83 9.65 -9.54 19.13
CA GLU A 83 11.00 -10.01 19.44
C GLU A 83 12.06 -9.07 18.83
N PHE A 84 13.18 -8.92 19.52
CA PHE A 84 14.25 -7.98 19.16
C PHE A 84 15.63 -8.66 19.05
N PRO A 85 15.80 -9.66 18.16
CA PRO A 85 17.10 -10.29 17.94
C PRO A 85 18.10 -9.26 17.37
N THR A 86 19.35 -9.33 17.79
CA THR A 86 20.44 -8.48 17.25
C THR A 86 21.38 -9.26 16.35
N ARG A 87 21.27 -10.60 16.40
CA ARG A 87 22.08 -11.57 15.66
C ARG A 87 21.18 -12.66 15.06
N GLU A 88 21.62 -13.24 13.95
CA GLU A 88 20.89 -14.33 13.28
C GLU A 88 20.63 -15.52 14.20
N SER A 89 21.60 -15.89 15.04
CA SER A 89 21.49 -17.02 15.97
C SER A 89 20.36 -16.87 17.01
N GLU A 90 19.88 -15.64 17.23
CA GLU A 90 18.79 -15.35 18.17
C GLU A 90 17.41 -15.42 17.51
N VAL A 91 17.35 -15.52 16.18
CA VAL A 91 16.11 -15.45 15.41
C VAL A 91 15.28 -16.72 15.58
N LYS A 92 14.09 -16.57 16.17
CA LYS A 92 13.07 -17.62 16.21
C LYS A 92 12.16 -17.53 14.99
N PHE A 93 12.54 -18.16 13.89
CA PHE A 93 11.78 -18.12 12.63
C PHE A 93 10.30 -18.51 12.77
N ALA A 94 9.97 -19.40 13.73
CA ALA A 94 8.58 -19.77 14.01
C ALA A 94 7.72 -18.56 14.41
N THR A 95 8.24 -17.65 15.26
CA THR A 95 7.54 -16.42 15.67
C THR A 95 7.23 -15.53 14.47
N TRP A 96 8.23 -15.29 13.60
CA TRP A 96 8.07 -14.43 12.43
C TRP A 96 7.14 -15.01 11.36
N ARG A 97 7.12 -16.34 11.21
CA ARG A 97 6.15 -17.05 10.38
C ARG A 97 4.71 -16.89 10.89
N LEU A 98 4.51 -16.91 12.21
CA LEU A 98 3.19 -16.65 12.81
C LEU A 98 2.74 -15.20 12.57
N LEU A 99 3.68 -14.24 12.58
CA LEU A 99 3.45 -12.85 12.19
C LEU A 99 3.33 -12.63 10.67
N LYS A 100 3.36 -13.71 9.86
CA LYS A 100 3.28 -13.68 8.39
C LYS A 100 4.35 -12.81 7.73
N GLN A 101 5.55 -12.78 8.31
CA GLN A 101 6.70 -12.07 7.74
C GLN A 101 7.53 -13.04 6.90
N ASN A 102 7.69 -12.73 5.61
CA ASN A 102 8.48 -13.56 4.69
C ASN A 102 9.97 -13.21 4.77
N TYR A 103 10.28 -11.96 5.11
CA TYR A 103 11.64 -11.45 5.24
C TYR A 103 11.83 -10.80 6.60
N LEU A 104 13.06 -10.84 7.10
CA LEU A 104 13.45 -10.24 8.37
C LEU A 104 14.80 -9.51 8.20
N VAL A 105 14.85 -8.26 8.62
CA VAL A 105 16.08 -7.48 8.72
C VAL A 105 16.47 -7.38 10.19
N VAL A 106 17.66 -7.91 10.50
CA VAL A 106 18.29 -7.88 11.82
C VAL A 106 19.62 -7.16 11.68
N GLY A 107 19.94 -6.30 12.65
CA GLY A 107 21.16 -5.52 12.61
C GLY A 107 21.54 -4.96 13.98
N ARG A 108 22.75 -4.43 14.02
CA ARG A 108 23.31 -3.74 15.17
C ARG A 108 24.20 -2.60 14.69
N ILE A 109 24.31 -1.58 15.52
CA ILE A 109 25.17 -0.42 15.29
C ILE A 109 26.33 -0.53 16.29
N ALA A 110 27.56 -0.35 15.82
CA ALA A 110 28.75 -0.33 16.66
C ALA A 110 29.58 0.92 16.32
N ASP A 111 30.49 1.29 17.22
CA ASP A 111 31.42 2.38 16.98
C ASP A 111 32.29 2.08 15.75
N ALA A 112 32.66 3.13 15.02
CA ALA A 112 33.70 3.02 14.01
C ALA A 112 35.02 2.72 14.73
N GLY A 113 35.64 1.58 14.40
CA GLY A 113 36.93 1.16 14.96
C GLY A 113 38.11 2.02 14.55
#